data_AF-A0AAJ1JW19-F1
#
_entry.id   AF-A0AAJ1JW19-F1
#
_cell.length_a   1.000
_cell.length_b   1.000
_cell.length_c   1.000
_cell.angle_alpha   90.00
_cell.angle_beta   90.00
_cell.angle_gamma   90.00
#
_symmetry.space_group_name_H-M   'P 1'
#
loop_
_entity.id
_entity.type
_entity.pdbx_description
1 polymer ?
#
loop_
_entity_poly.entity_id
_entity_poly.type
_entity_poly.pdbx_seq_one_letter_code
_entity_poly.pdbx_strand_id
1 'polypeptide(L)'
;MKESKSIGWLELAVGIVFLISAFVSFTNPENTLEAFVILFGIAAIMKGIGTFVGYTKLKSMTGLGTSLVLISAVLDVILGILFLTNLASGAITLALLFALWFILDSFVGLMNLSYVKEASTGLYWVYLILNIFSLIIGFMMLFNPMISLVTISMLAGIYFTVFGIQFIILAFNRI
;
A
#
# COMPACT_ATOMS: atom_id res chain seq x y z
N MET A 1 -10.39 10.19 -43.14
CA MET A 1 -10.44 8.76 -42.71
C MET A 1 -10.87 8.74 -41.25
N LYS A 2 -11.98 8.07 -40.93
CA LYS A 2 -12.39 7.82 -39.53
C LYS A 2 -11.52 6.66 -39.03
N GLU A 3 -10.54 6.94 -38.19
CA GLU A 3 -9.85 5.87 -37.46
C GLU A 3 -10.89 5.15 -36.60
N SER A 4 -11.05 3.85 -36.84
CA SER A 4 -11.90 2.99 -36.04
C SER A 4 -11.24 2.85 -34.67
N LYS A 5 -11.70 3.62 -33.67
CA LYS A 5 -11.33 3.43 -32.26
C LYS A 5 -11.54 1.96 -31.90
N SER A 6 -10.45 1.20 -31.80
CA SER A 6 -10.51 -0.17 -31.35
C SER A 6 -10.63 -0.16 -29.83
N ILE A 7 -11.69 -0.76 -29.30
CA ILE A 7 -11.83 -0.91 -27.84
C ILE A 7 -10.65 -1.74 -27.33
N GLY A 8 -9.99 -1.22 -26.29
CA GLY A 8 -9.00 -1.95 -25.52
C GLY A 8 -9.66 -3.03 -24.68
N TRP A 9 -9.91 -4.20 -25.26
CA TRP A 9 -10.57 -5.31 -24.56
C TRP A 9 -9.83 -5.78 -23.31
N LEU A 10 -8.49 -5.72 -23.33
CA LEU A 10 -7.67 -6.05 -22.17
C LEU A 10 -7.87 -5.04 -21.04
N GLU A 11 -7.81 -3.75 -21.34
CA GLU A 11 -8.04 -2.67 -20.39
C GLU A 11 -9.45 -2.72 -19.81
N LEU A 12 -10.45 -3.05 -20.64
CA LEU A 12 -11.82 -3.23 -20.18
C LEU A 12 -11.93 -4.41 -19.20
N ALA A 13 -11.33 -5.55 -19.52
CA ALA A 13 -11.35 -6.73 -18.67
C ALA A 13 -10.65 -6.45 -17.32
N VAL A 14 -9.48 -5.83 -17.36
CA VAL A 14 -8.74 -5.41 -16.15
C VAL A 14 -9.60 -4.45 -15.33
N GLY A 15 -10.20 -3.43 -15.94
CA GLY A 15 -11.06 -2.48 -15.26
C GLY A 15 -12.24 -3.14 -14.54
N ILE A 16 -12.91 -4.11 -15.19
CA ILE A 16 -14.00 -4.89 -14.59
C ILE A 16 -13.50 -5.70 -13.38
N VAL A 17 -12.35 -6.37 -13.51
CA VAL A 17 -11.75 -7.13 -12.39
C VAL A 17 -11.47 -6.20 -11.21
N PHE A 18 -10.92 -5.02 -11.44
CA PHE A 18 -10.68 -4.03 -10.39
C PHE A 18 -11.99 -3.57 -9.71
N LEU A 19 -13.06 -3.34 -10.45
CA LEU A 19 -14.36 -2.99 -9.85
C LEU A 19 -14.98 -4.13 -9.04
N ILE A 20 -14.82 -5.38 -9.49
CA ILE A 20 -15.23 -6.55 -8.71
C ILE A 20 -14.41 -6.64 -7.42
N SER A 21 -13.10 -6.47 -7.49
CA SER A 21 -12.22 -6.43 -6.32
C SER A 21 -12.64 -5.32 -5.35
N ALA A 22 -12.98 -4.13 -5.85
CA ALA A 22 -13.49 -3.03 -5.03
C ALA A 22 -14.78 -3.43 -4.28
N PHE A 23 -15.72 -4.05 -4.98
CA PHE A 23 -16.96 -4.54 -4.38
C PHE A 23 -16.70 -5.57 -3.27
N VAL A 24 -15.78 -6.53 -3.50
CA VAL A 24 -15.35 -7.50 -2.48
C VAL A 24 -14.70 -6.78 -1.30
N SER A 25 -13.87 -5.77 -1.53
CA SER A 25 -13.22 -4.98 -0.47
C SER A 25 -14.19 -4.25 0.45
N PHE A 26 -15.29 -3.72 -0.09
CA PHE A 26 -16.30 -3.04 0.72
C PHE A 26 -17.25 -3.99 1.45
N THR A 27 -17.53 -5.17 0.87
CA THR A 27 -18.52 -6.12 1.43
C THR A 27 -17.90 -7.16 2.34
N ASN A 28 -16.65 -7.56 2.09
CA ASN A 28 -15.93 -8.60 2.82
C ASN A 28 -14.51 -8.13 3.17
N PRO A 29 -14.37 -7.28 4.21
CA PRO A 29 -13.07 -6.78 4.67
C PRO A 29 -12.10 -7.90 5.09
N GLU A 30 -12.61 -8.96 5.69
CA GLU A 30 -11.81 -10.10 6.16
C GLU A 30 -11.11 -10.82 4.99
N ASN A 31 -11.85 -11.25 3.98
CA ASN A 31 -11.29 -11.90 2.78
C ASN A 31 -10.30 -11.00 2.03
N THR A 32 -10.59 -9.70 1.99
CA THR A 32 -9.70 -8.71 1.35
C THR A 32 -8.38 -8.62 2.09
N LEU A 33 -8.44 -8.63 3.41
CA LEU A 33 -7.26 -8.61 4.24
C LEU A 33 -6.46 -9.92 4.12
N GLU A 34 -7.10 -11.08 4.12
CA GLU A 34 -6.40 -12.36 3.89
C GLU A 34 -5.64 -12.36 2.57
N ALA A 35 -6.28 -11.86 1.50
CA ALA A 35 -5.63 -11.70 0.20
C ALA A 35 -4.41 -10.77 0.31
N PHE A 36 -4.52 -9.65 1.04
CA PHE A 36 -3.37 -8.78 1.29
C PHE A 36 -2.28 -9.45 2.12
N VAL A 37 -2.61 -10.19 3.17
CA VAL A 37 -1.63 -10.93 3.98
C VAL A 37 -0.83 -11.88 3.10
N ILE A 38 -1.49 -12.61 2.19
CA ILE A 38 -0.83 -13.49 1.23
C ILE A 38 0.07 -12.69 0.28
N LEU A 39 -0.47 -11.63 -0.35
CA LEU A 39 0.26 -10.81 -1.32
C LEU A 39 1.47 -10.12 -0.69
N PHE A 40 1.30 -9.47 0.46
CA PHE A 40 2.38 -8.83 1.21
C PHE A 40 3.37 -9.86 1.74
N GLY A 41 2.92 -11.05 2.17
CA GLY A 41 3.80 -12.12 2.62
C GLY A 41 4.74 -12.59 1.51
N ILE A 42 4.19 -12.88 0.33
CA ILE A 42 4.98 -13.24 -0.86
C ILE A 42 5.90 -12.08 -1.26
N ALA A 43 5.39 -10.85 -1.33
CA ALA A 43 6.17 -9.68 -1.70
C ALA A 43 7.32 -9.40 -0.72
N ALA A 44 7.11 -9.58 0.59
CA ALA A 44 8.12 -9.40 1.62
C ALA A 44 9.25 -10.44 1.48
N ILE A 45 8.91 -11.72 1.24
CA ILE A 45 9.90 -12.77 0.96
C ILE A 45 10.69 -12.43 -0.30
N MET A 46 10.02 -12.08 -1.39
CA MET A 46 10.68 -11.70 -2.64
C MET A 46 11.60 -10.50 -2.47
N LYS A 47 11.14 -9.45 -1.79
CA LYS A 47 11.92 -8.24 -1.49
C LYS A 47 13.13 -8.56 -0.62
N GLY A 48 12.95 -9.35 0.43
CA GLY A 48 14.04 -9.75 1.34
C GLY A 48 15.12 -10.55 0.62
N ILE A 49 14.73 -11.55 -0.18
CA ILE A 49 15.66 -12.33 -1.02
C ILE A 49 16.34 -11.41 -2.05
N GLY A 50 15.60 -10.57 -2.77
CA GLY A 50 16.15 -9.65 -3.76
C GLY A 50 17.16 -8.67 -3.16
N THR A 51 16.87 -8.14 -1.96
CA THR A 51 17.78 -7.26 -1.22
C THR A 51 19.04 -8.01 -0.78
N PHE A 52 18.89 -9.26 -0.30
CA PHE A 52 20.02 -10.11 0.07
C PHE A 52 20.92 -10.46 -1.13
N VAL A 53 20.35 -10.76 -2.30
CA VAL A 53 21.13 -11.00 -3.53
C VAL A 53 21.82 -9.71 -3.99
N GLY A 54 21.08 -8.60 -4.03
CA GLY A 54 21.59 -7.28 -4.42
C GLY A 54 22.67 -6.72 -3.49
N TYR A 55 22.67 -7.14 -2.22
CA TYR A 55 23.70 -6.77 -1.24
C TYR A 55 25.11 -7.11 -1.72
N THR A 56 25.30 -8.27 -2.35
CA THR A 56 26.62 -8.70 -2.86
C THR A 56 27.20 -7.71 -3.88
N LYS A 57 26.32 -7.10 -4.69
CA LYS A 57 26.65 -6.13 -5.72
C LYS A 57 26.85 -4.72 -5.14
N LEU A 58 26.06 -4.33 -4.13
CA LEU A 58 26.19 -3.05 -3.44
C LEU A 58 27.51 -2.96 -2.64
N LYS A 59 27.87 -4.04 -1.94
CA LYS A 59 29.09 -4.12 -1.12
C LYS A 59 30.36 -3.86 -1.95
N SER A 60 30.40 -4.31 -3.20
CA SER A 60 31.52 -4.07 -4.11
C SER A 60 31.63 -2.63 -4.62
N MET A 61 30.57 -1.82 -4.52
CA MET A 61 30.53 -0.46 -5.10
C MET A 61 30.68 0.65 -4.06
N THR A 62 30.17 0.48 -2.84
CA THR A 62 29.99 1.62 -1.91
C THR A 62 30.81 1.55 -0.62
N GLY A 63 31.42 0.41 -0.28
CA GLY A 63 32.29 0.25 0.89
C GLY A 63 31.66 0.59 2.26
N LEU A 64 30.36 0.88 2.31
CA LEU A 64 29.67 1.41 3.48
C LEU A 64 29.23 0.33 4.47
N GLY A 65 29.00 0.73 5.72
CA GLY A 65 28.50 -0.09 6.83
C GLY A 65 27.09 -0.62 6.56
N THR A 66 27.02 -1.74 5.84
CA THR A 66 25.80 -2.29 5.21
C THR A 66 25.07 -3.31 6.11
N SER A 67 25.36 -3.33 7.42
CA SER A 67 24.74 -4.27 8.37
C SER A 67 23.22 -4.07 8.45
N LEU A 68 22.76 -2.82 8.40
CA LEU A 68 21.33 -2.49 8.44
C LEU A 68 20.54 -3.04 7.26
N VAL A 69 21.13 -3.10 6.06
CA VAL A 69 20.47 -3.62 4.86
C VAL A 69 20.30 -5.15 4.94
N LEU A 70 21.28 -5.85 5.51
CA LEU A 70 21.17 -7.28 5.76
C LEU A 70 20.13 -7.58 6.83
N ILE A 71 20.12 -6.78 7.92
CA ILE A 71 19.10 -6.90 8.96
C ILE A 71 17.71 -6.68 8.37
N SER A 72 17.51 -5.65 7.55
CA SER A 72 16.21 -5.43 6.90
C SER A 72 15.82 -6.56 5.96
N ALA A 73 16.77 -7.12 5.20
CA ALA A 73 16.49 -8.24 4.31
C ALA A 73 16.04 -9.49 5.07
N VAL A 74 16.70 -9.81 6.18
CA VAL A 74 16.32 -10.94 7.05
C VAL A 74 14.96 -10.67 7.71
N LEU A 75 14.72 -9.46 8.20
CA LEU A 75 13.43 -9.08 8.78
C LEU A 75 12.29 -9.19 7.76
N ASP A 76 12.48 -8.73 6.53
CA ASP A 76 11.48 -8.85 5.45
C ASP A 76 11.12 -10.33 5.18
N VAL A 77 12.12 -11.22 5.12
CA VAL A 77 11.86 -12.67 4.92
C VAL A 77 11.12 -13.26 6.12
N ILE A 78 11.52 -12.93 7.34
CA ILE A 78 10.86 -13.42 8.57
C ILE A 78 9.41 -12.94 8.62
N LEU A 79 9.16 -11.64 8.38
CA LEU A 79 7.81 -11.07 8.35
C LEU A 79 6.96 -11.77 7.29
N GLY A 80 7.51 -11.99 6.09
CA GLY A 80 6.80 -12.67 5.03
C GLY A 80 6.45 -14.13 5.37
N ILE A 81 7.36 -14.86 6.02
CA ILE A 81 7.06 -16.21 6.52
C ILE A 81 5.97 -16.15 7.61
N LEU A 82 6.06 -15.22 8.56
CA LEU A 82 5.08 -15.06 9.63
C LEU A 82 3.68 -14.74 9.11
N PHE A 83 3.57 -13.98 8.01
CA PHE A 83 2.29 -13.70 7.38
C PHE A 83 1.65 -14.96 6.79
N LEU A 84 2.46 -15.84 6.20
CA LEU A 84 1.98 -17.01 5.47
C LEU A 84 1.78 -18.25 6.34
N THR A 85 2.37 -18.31 7.54
CA THR A 85 2.19 -19.45 8.45
C THR A 85 0.81 -19.48 9.10
N ASN A 86 0.25 -18.31 9.43
CA ASN A 86 -1.08 -18.20 10.00
C ASN A 86 -1.72 -16.88 9.53
N LEU A 87 -2.74 -16.98 8.68
CA LEU A 87 -3.38 -15.80 8.07
C LEU A 87 -4.01 -14.87 9.11
N ALA A 88 -4.56 -15.39 10.21
CA ALA A 88 -5.11 -14.57 11.29
C ALA A 88 -4.02 -13.79 12.04
N SER A 89 -2.88 -14.42 12.34
CA SER A 89 -1.71 -13.73 12.92
C SER A 89 -1.09 -12.73 11.94
N GLY A 90 -1.03 -13.10 10.66
CA GLY A 90 -0.57 -12.23 9.58
C GLY A 90 -1.45 -10.99 9.43
N ALA A 91 -2.78 -11.16 9.53
CA ALA A 91 -3.76 -10.08 9.52
C ALA A 91 -3.54 -9.10 10.66
N ILE A 92 -3.35 -9.59 11.90
CA ILE A 92 -3.07 -8.75 13.07
C ILE A 92 -1.72 -8.02 12.89
N THR A 93 -0.70 -8.71 12.38
CA THR A 93 0.62 -8.11 12.20
C THR A 93 0.60 -7.04 11.11
N LEU A 94 -0.07 -7.30 9.98
CA LEU A 94 -0.28 -6.33 8.92
C LEU A 94 -1.07 -5.12 9.41
N ALA A 95 -2.12 -5.34 10.22
CA ALA A 95 -2.91 -4.28 10.84
C ALA A 95 -2.06 -3.36 11.75
N LEU A 96 -1.18 -3.94 12.56
CA LEU A 96 -0.27 -3.18 13.43
C LEU A 96 0.79 -2.42 12.62
N LEU A 97 1.37 -3.05 11.60
CA LEU A 97 2.32 -2.38 10.71
C LEU A 97 1.67 -1.21 9.97
N PHE A 98 0.43 -1.38 9.51
CA PHE A 98 -0.32 -0.32 8.86
C PHE A 98 -0.64 0.83 9.81
N ALA A 99 -1.01 0.53 11.06
CA ALA A 99 -1.21 1.54 12.10
C ALA A 99 0.07 2.35 12.37
N LEU A 100 1.21 1.66 12.53
CA LEU A 100 2.51 2.29 12.71
C LEU A 100 2.90 3.14 11.50
N TRP A 101 2.65 2.63 10.29
CA TRP A 101 2.90 3.39 9.05
C TRP A 101 2.07 4.67 9.00
N PHE A 102 0.77 4.61 9.32
CA PHE A 102 -0.10 5.79 9.40
C PHE A 102 0.40 6.83 10.40
N ILE A 103 0.83 6.41 11.59
CA ILE A 103 1.37 7.32 12.61
C ILE A 103 2.67 7.97 12.13
N LEU A 104 3.59 7.17 11.57
CA LEU A 104 4.88 7.67 11.07
C LEU A 104 4.69 8.62 9.89
N ASP A 105 3.84 8.26 8.94
CA ASP A 105 3.52 9.10 7.77
C ASP A 105 2.92 10.43 8.22
N SER A 106 1.97 10.39 9.16
CA SER A 106 1.37 11.59 9.74
C SER A 106 2.39 12.46 10.45
N PHE A 107 3.31 11.86 11.22
CA PHE A 107 4.36 12.61 11.92
C PHE A 107 5.32 13.30 10.94
N VAL A 108 5.76 12.58 9.90
CA VAL A 108 6.61 13.13 8.83
C VAL A 108 5.87 14.24 8.08
N GLY A 109 4.58 14.06 7.78
CA GLY A 109 3.78 15.08 7.13
C GLY A 109 3.62 16.35 7.98
N LEU A 110 3.40 16.21 9.29
CA LEU A 110 3.37 17.35 10.21
C LEU A 110 4.73 18.08 10.27
N MET A 111 5.85 17.36 10.24
CA MET A 111 7.18 17.99 10.16
C MET A 111 7.39 18.78 8.86
N ASN A 112 6.76 18.37 7.76
CA ASN A 112 6.90 18.99 6.45
C ASN A 112 5.92 20.14 6.18
N LEU A 113 5.09 20.53 7.17
CA LEU A 113 4.08 21.57 7.01
C LEU A 113 4.64 22.92 6.53
N SER A 114 5.84 23.30 6.98
CA SER A 114 6.49 24.54 6.57
C SER A 114 6.76 24.56 5.07
N TYR A 115 7.27 23.46 4.51
CA TYR A 115 7.51 23.34 3.07
C TYR A 115 6.23 23.40 2.25
N VAL A 116 5.14 22.79 2.73
CA VAL A 116 3.84 22.83 2.05
C VAL A 116 3.23 24.24 2.09
N LYS A 117 3.45 24.98 3.19
CA LYS A 117 2.99 26.36 3.34
C LYS A 117 3.62 27.31 2.32
N GLU A 118 4.91 27.11 2.02
CA GLU A 118 5.61 27.89 1.00
C GLU A 118 5.03 27.68 -0.40
N ALA A 119 4.51 26.48 -0.70
CA ALA A 119 3.90 26.17 -1.98
C ALA A 119 2.48 26.72 -2.15
N SER A 120 1.62 26.59 -1.12
CA SER A 120 0.24 27.12 -1.15
C SER A 120 -0.41 27.13 0.23
N THR A 121 -0.99 28.26 0.61
CA THR A 121 -1.79 28.39 1.85
C THR A 121 -3.02 27.49 1.86
N GLY A 122 -3.63 27.22 0.70
CA GLY A 122 -4.77 26.31 0.61
C GLY A 122 -4.37 24.85 0.86
N LEU A 123 -3.28 24.41 0.22
CA LEU A 123 -2.74 23.06 0.41
C LEU A 123 -2.23 22.85 1.83
N TYR A 124 -1.68 23.88 2.47
CA TYR A 124 -1.27 23.82 3.87
C TYR A 124 -2.39 23.35 4.79
N TRP A 125 -3.58 23.97 4.69
CA TRP A 125 -4.70 23.61 5.57
C TRP A 125 -5.23 22.21 5.28
N VAL A 126 -5.35 21.83 4.00
CA VAL A 126 -5.77 20.47 3.62
C VAL A 126 -4.76 19.45 4.16
N TYR A 127 -3.47 19.68 3.96
CA TYR A 127 -2.41 18.78 4.40
C TYR A 127 -2.35 18.66 5.92
N LEU A 128 -2.47 19.78 6.65
CA LEU A 128 -2.55 19.80 8.11
C LEU A 128 -3.70 18.95 8.63
N ILE A 129 -4.91 19.17 8.09
CA ILE A 129 -6.12 18.46 8.50
C ILE A 129 -5.96 16.96 8.23
N LEU A 130 -5.51 16.57 7.03
CA LEU A 130 -5.32 15.16 6.66
C LEU A 130 -4.32 14.46 7.57
N ASN A 131 -3.21 15.10 7.92
CA ASN A 131 -2.22 14.52 8.82
C ASN A 131 -2.74 14.37 10.26
N ILE A 132 -3.50 15.34 10.77
CA ILE A 132 -4.12 15.22 12.11
C ILE A 132 -5.14 14.08 12.13
N PHE A 133 -6.01 13.99 11.12
CA PHE A 133 -6.97 12.89 11.02
C PHE A 133 -6.28 11.53 10.91
N SER A 134 -5.27 11.43 10.06
CA SER A 134 -4.51 10.19 9.85
C SER A 134 -3.77 9.76 11.12
N LEU A 135 -3.26 10.71 11.90
CA LEU A 135 -2.62 10.43 13.18
C LEU A 135 -3.61 9.85 14.19
N ILE A 136 -4.80 10.46 14.32
CA ILE A 136 -5.86 9.99 15.22
C ILE A 136 -6.29 8.57 14.83
N ILE A 137 -6.56 8.35 13.54
CA ILE A 137 -6.92 7.03 13.01
C ILE A 137 -5.80 6.02 13.29
N GLY A 138 -4.54 6.38 13.05
CA GLY A 138 -3.39 5.53 13.33
C GLY A 138 -3.30 5.08 14.79
N PHE A 139 -3.53 6.00 15.74
CA PHE A 139 -3.60 5.63 17.16
C PHE A 139 -4.80 4.72 17.46
N MET A 140 -5.98 5.00 16.90
CA MET A 140 -7.15 4.14 17.07
C MET A 140 -6.90 2.70 16.58
N MET A 141 -6.22 2.56 15.44
CA MET A 141 -5.82 1.27 14.87
C MET A 141 -4.85 0.49 15.78
N LEU A 142 -3.94 1.20 16.45
CA LEU A 142 -2.95 0.57 17.34
C LEU A 142 -3.62 -0.07 18.56
N PHE A 143 -4.64 0.60 19.14
CA PHE A 143 -5.38 0.08 20.29
C PHE A 143 -6.50 -0.89 19.90
N ASN A 144 -6.99 -0.82 18.66
CA ASN A 144 -8.00 -1.73 18.14
C ASN A 144 -7.64 -2.16 16.70
N PRO A 145 -6.95 -3.30 16.54
CA PRO A 145 -6.55 -3.81 15.24
C PRO A 145 -7.73 -4.00 14.28
N MET A 146 -8.95 -4.24 14.77
CA MET A 146 -10.14 -4.38 13.93
C MET A 146 -10.44 -3.12 13.13
N ILE A 147 -10.15 -1.94 13.68
CA ILE A 147 -10.28 -0.66 12.97
C ILE A 147 -9.31 -0.63 11.79
N SER A 148 -8.08 -1.11 11.99
CA SER A 148 -7.08 -1.21 10.92
C SER A 148 -7.54 -2.13 9.79
N LEU A 149 -8.11 -3.30 10.11
CA LEU A 149 -8.61 -4.25 9.09
C LEU A 149 -9.66 -3.59 8.18
N VAL A 150 -10.61 -2.86 8.80
CA VAL A 150 -11.66 -2.15 8.08
C VAL A 150 -11.07 -1.02 7.24
N THR A 151 -10.14 -0.23 7.81
CA THR A 151 -9.53 0.88 7.07
C THR A 151 -8.68 0.40 5.90
N ILE A 152 -7.88 -0.65 6.06
CA ILE A 152 -7.10 -1.25 4.95
C ILE A 152 -8.04 -1.67 3.82
N SER A 153 -9.12 -2.37 4.16
CA SER A 153 -10.09 -2.86 3.17
C SER A 153 -10.83 -1.71 2.48
N MET A 154 -11.20 -0.67 3.24
CA MET A 154 -11.85 0.52 2.67
C MET A 154 -10.92 1.28 1.73
N LEU A 155 -9.66 1.50 2.12
CA LEU A 155 -8.66 2.17 1.29
C LEU A 155 -8.37 1.36 0.02
N ALA A 156 -8.26 0.04 0.14
CA ALA A 156 -8.13 -0.86 -0.99
C ALA A 156 -9.32 -0.78 -1.93
N GLY A 157 -10.55 -0.79 -1.40
CA GLY A 157 -11.77 -0.66 -2.21
C GLY A 157 -11.82 0.67 -2.96
N ILE A 158 -11.44 1.78 -2.31
CA ILE A 158 -11.34 3.10 -2.95
C ILE A 158 -10.30 3.07 -4.06
N TYR A 159 -9.11 2.53 -3.77
CA TYR A 159 -8.03 2.39 -4.76
C TYR A 159 -8.49 1.57 -5.96
N PHE A 160 -9.08 0.39 -5.73
CA PHE A 160 -9.57 -0.48 -6.79
C PHE A 160 -10.69 0.17 -7.62
N THR A 161 -11.55 0.97 -6.98
CA THR A 161 -12.58 1.73 -7.69
C THR A 161 -11.97 2.75 -8.64
N VAL A 162 -11.02 3.55 -8.15
CA VAL A 162 -10.34 4.58 -8.97
C VAL A 162 -9.62 3.94 -10.15
N PHE A 163 -8.84 2.88 -9.90
CA PHE A 163 -8.12 2.17 -10.96
C PHE A 163 -9.06 1.47 -11.94
N GLY A 164 -10.14 0.85 -11.47
CA GLY A 164 -11.15 0.23 -12.32
C GLY A 164 -11.76 1.23 -13.30
N ILE A 165 -12.15 2.41 -12.81
CA ILE A 165 -12.67 3.50 -13.64
C ILE A 165 -11.60 3.98 -14.64
N GLN A 166 -10.35 4.18 -14.20
CA GLN A 166 -9.26 4.60 -15.10
C GLN A 166 -9.02 3.62 -16.24
N PHE A 167 -8.98 2.31 -15.96
CA PHE A 167 -8.79 1.28 -16.98
C PHE A 167 -9.97 1.22 -17.96
N ILE A 168 -11.21 1.40 -17.49
CA ILE A 168 -12.39 1.49 -18.36
C ILE A 168 -12.27 2.71 -19.27
N ILE A 169 -11.89 3.88 -18.74
CA ILE A 169 -11.69 5.10 -19.56
C ILE A 169 -10.61 4.86 -20.62
N LEU A 170 -9.48 4.23 -20.25
CA LEU A 170 -8.40 3.90 -21.17
C LEU A 170 -8.85 2.95 -22.28
N ALA A 171 -9.69 1.96 -21.97
CA ALA A 171 -10.24 1.02 -22.95
C ALA A 171 -10.99 1.73 -24.09
N PHE A 172 -11.72 2.81 -23.79
CA PHE A 172 -12.49 3.58 -24.78
C PHE A 172 -11.72 4.75 -25.41
N ASN A 173 -10.59 5.14 -24.81
CA ASN A 173 -9.69 6.17 -25.32
C ASN A 173 -8.47 5.62 -26.06
N ARG A 174 -8.39 4.29 -26.24
CA ARG A 174 -7.36 3.65 -27.05
C ARG A 174 -7.52 4.13 -28.51
N ILE A 175 -6.51 4.86 -28.98
CA ILE A 175 -6.37 5.35 -30.36
C ILE A 175 -5.93 4.17 -31.23
#